data_AF-A0A924WJT4-F1
#
_entry.id   AF-A0A924WJT4-F1
#
_cell.length_a   1.000
_cell.length_b   1.000
_cell.length_c   1.000
_cell.angle_alpha   90.00
_cell.angle_beta   90.00
_cell.angle_gamma   90.00
#
_symmetry.space_group_name_H-M   'P 1'
#
loop_
_entity.id
_entity.type
_entity.pdbx_description
1 polymer ?
#
loop_
_entity_poly.entity_id
_entity_poly.type
_entity_poly.pdbx_seq_one_letter_code
_entity_poly.pdbx_strand_id
1 'polypeptide(L)'
;MKPPTLLARTLLDWVFHRRGRELPPIRLTQRRIFLLPTRHGVLFGVVLLVMLGGSINYALSLGFVLTFLLGSMAIVSILHAFRNLSGLEVDVVPGARAFAGETARFEITLHNPHALTRYAVGIAHESAATQATDCPARQSGRCTLRVPALRRGRLHPGRLTVFTRYPLGLFYAWAYVEADRFAIVYPRPESTLSPIPVGASADGARALRSAGQDDFAGLRPWHVGDSPQRIAWKAVARGQGLLTKQFVGDSGTQVWLDWDQLPGSLGDEARLSRLARWVLEADTAGSAFGLRLPGLTLPPAAGETQREAALEALALYGSHA
;
A
#
# COMPACT_ATOMS: atom_id res chain seq x y z
N MET A 1 9.04 0.24 -21.50
CA MET A 1 8.57 -1.13 -21.19
C MET A 1 7.35 -1.45 -22.03
N LYS A 2 7.43 -2.43 -22.93
CA LYS A 2 6.23 -2.94 -23.59
C LYS A 2 6.15 -4.44 -23.31
N PRO A 3 5.11 -4.93 -22.61
CA PRO A 3 4.81 -6.35 -22.53
C PRO A 3 4.59 -6.93 -23.94
N PRO A 4 4.48 -8.26 -24.11
CA PRO A 4 4.22 -8.87 -25.40
C PRO A 4 2.99 -8.25 -26.10
N THR A 5 2.93 -8.41 -27.42
CA THR A 5 1.97 -7.81 -28.35
C THR A 5 0.53 -7.77 -27.83
N LEU A 6 -0.25 -6.76 -28.25
CA LEU A 6 -1.65 -6.53 -27.81
C LEU A 6 -2.52 -7.79 -27.89
N LEU A 7 -2.32 -8.63 -28.92
CA LEU A 7 -3.01 -9.90 -29.13
C LEU A 7 -2.76 -10.95 -28.04
N ALA A 8 -1.54 -11.01 -27.49
CA ALA A 8 -1.25 -11.90 -26.36
C ALA A 8 -1.94 -11.40 -25.09
N ARG A 9 -1.94 -10.09 -24.84
CA ARG A 9 -2.55 -9.49 -23.64
C ARG A 9 -4.06 -9.75 -23.57
N THR A 10 -4.79 -9.58 -24.67
CA THR A 10 -6.25 -9.80 -24.69
C THR A 10 -6.65 -11.25 -24.47
N LEU A 11 -5.93 -12.21 -25.05
CA LEU A 11 -6.19 -13.64 -24.83
C LEU A 11 -5.80 -14.09 -23.41
N LEU A 12 -4.71 -13.54 -22.87
CA LEU A 12 -4.25 -13.83 -21.51
C LEU A 12 -5.13 -13.18 -20.44
N ASP A 13 -5.64 -11.97 -20.66
CA ASP A 13 -6.57 -11.32 -19.73
C ASP A 13 -7.93 -12.03 -19.69
N TRP A 14 -8.38 -12.60 -20.83
CA TRP A 14 -9.60 -13.39 -20.90
C TRP A 14 -9.52 -14.74 -20.16
N VAL A 15 -8.38 -15.45 -20.23
CA VAL A 15 -8.19 -16.72 -19.51
C VAL A 15 -8.12 -16.54 -17.98
N PHE A 16 -7.72 -15.34 -17.52
CA PHE A 16 -7.42 -15.08 -16.11
C PHE A 16 -8.46 -14.28 -15.33
N HIS A 17 -9.53 -13.82 -15.99
CA HIS A 17 -10.71 -13.28 -15.30
C HIS A 17 -11.39 -14.30 -14.34
N ARG A 18 -10.94 -15.57 -14.34
CA ARG A 18 -11.51 -16.65 -13.51
C ARG A 18 -10.84 -16.87 -12.16
N ARG A 19 -9.67 -16.28 -11.87
CA ARG A 19 -9.03 -16.43 -10.54
C ARG A 19 -9.23 -15.16 -9.74
N GLY A 20 -10.08 -15.23 -8.72
CA GLY A 20 -10.36 -14.12 -7.82
C GLY A 20 -9.20 -13.83 -6.87
N ARG A 21 -9.44 -12.92 -5.92
CA ARG A 21 -8.48 -12.52 -4.89
C ARG A 21 -8.14 -13.71 -4.00
N GLU A 22 -6.85 -13.91 -3.74
CA GLU A 22 -6.35 -15.01 -2.91
C GLU A 22 -5.66 -14.46 -1.66
N LEU A 23 -5.84 -15.14 -0.52
CA LEU A 23 -5.12 -14.80 0.70
C LEU A 23 -3.63 -15.16 0.52
N PRO A 24 -2.70 -14.23 0.79
CA PRO A 24 -1.27 -14.53 0.74
C PRO A 24 -0.82 -15.39 1.93
N PRO A 25 0.29 -16.15 1.79
CA PRO A 25 1.23 -16.13 0.67
C PRO A 25 0.72 -16.88 -0.57
N ILE A 26 0.83 -16.24 -1.75
CA ILE A 26 0.42 -16.83 -3.03
C ILE A 26 1.62 -17.54 -3.66
N ARG A 27 1.52 -18.87 -3.79
CA ARG A 27 2.57 -19.70 -4.37
C ARG A 27 2.48 -19.77 -5.89
N LEU A 28 3.57 -19.44 -6.57
CA LEU A 28 3.70 -19.53 -8.02
C LEU A 28 3.90 -20.98 -8.46
N THR A 29 2.79 -21.70 -8.67
CA THR A 29 2.83 -23.07 -9.21
C THR A 29 3.00 -23.07 -10.73
N GLN A 30 3.38 -24.23 -11.28
CA GLN A 30 3.60 -24.41 -12.72
C GLN A 30 2.39 -23.97 -13.58
N ARG A 31 1.16 -24.16 -13.06
CA ARG A 31 -0.10 -23.76 -13.72
C ARG A 31 -0.37 -22.25 -13.74
N ARG A 32 0.49 -21.45 -13.10
CA ARG A 32 0.41 -19.97 -13.07
C ARG A 32 1.45 -19.30 -13.94
N ILE A 33 2.45 -20.05 -14.41
CA ILE A 33 3.62 -19.49 -15.08
C ILE A 33 3.44 -19.66 -16.59
N PHE A 34 3.50 -18.53 -17.28
CA PHE A 34 3.51 -18.45 -18.73
C PHE A 34 4.90 -18.11 -19.20
N LEU A 35 5.25 -18.59 -20.39
CA LEU A 35 6.54 -18.35 -21.00
C LEU A 35 6.35 -18.08 -22.50
N LEU A 36 6.89 -16.96 -22.96
CA LEU A 36 6.89 -16.58 -24.38
C LEU A 36 8.27 -16.05 -24.79
N PRO A 37 8.69 -16.25 -26.05
CA PRO A 37 9.89 -15.62 -26.57
C PRO A 37 9.72 -14.09 -26.59
N THR A 38 10.78 -13.37 -26.21
CA THR A 38 10.84 -11.92 -26.39
C THR A 38 11.09 -11.56 -27.84
N ARG A 39 11.05 -10.27 -28.18
CA ARG A 39 11.48 -9.80 -29.52
C ARG A 39 12.91 -10.24 -29.85
N HIS A 40 13.81 -10.19 -28.86
CA HIS A 40 15.19 -10.66 -29.01
C HIS A 40 15.25 -12.19 -29.13
N GLY A 41 14.40 -12.92 -28.40
CA GLY A 41 14.28 -14.37 -28.54
C GLY A 41 13.82 -14.80 -29.94
N VAL A 42 12.83 -14.10 -30.50
CA VAL A 42 12.37 -14.35 -31.89
C VAL A 42 13.48 -14.04 -32.88
N LEU A 43 14.13 -12.87 -32.79
CA LEU A 43 15.25 -12.50 -33.66
C LEU A 43 16.39 -13.52 -33.56
N PHE A 44 16.75 -13.94 -32.35
CA PHE A 44 17.76 -14.96 -32.11
C PHE A 44 17.39 -16.29 -32.79
N GLY A 45 16.14 -16.73 -32.68
CA GLY A 45 15.63 -17.90 -33.38
C GLY A 45 15.74 -17.78 -34.89
N VAL A 46 15.40 -16.62 -35.47
CA VAL A 46 15.56 -16.36 -36.91
C VAL A 46 17.03 -16.45 -37.33
N VAL A 47 17.94 -15.84 -36.58
CA VAL A 47 19.38 -15.91 -36.85
C VAL A 47 19.89 -17.35 -36.81
N LEU A 48 19.46 -18.15 -35.82
CA LEU A 48 19.81 -19.57 -35.77
C LEU A 48 19.33 -20.35 -36.98
N LEU A 49 18.11 -20.07 -37.47
CA LEU A 49 17.58 -20.72 -38.67
C LEU A 49 18.38 -20.34 -39.93
N VAL A 50 18.77 -19.07 -40.07
CA VAL A 50 19.61 -18.59 -41.17
C VAL A 50 21.00 -19.24 -41.10
N MET A 51 21.61 -19.28 -39.91
CA MET A 51 22.91 -19.95 -39.71
C MET A 51 22.84 -21.44 -40.03
N LEU A 52 21.77 -22.11 -39.62
CA LEU A 52 21.56 -23.53 -39.91
C LEU A 52 21.43 -23.75 -41.42
N GLY A 53 20.59 -22.95 -42.09
CA GLY A 53 20.43 -23.00 -43.55
C GLY A 53 21.74 -22.76 -44.30
N GLY A 54 22.53 -21.77 -43.88
CA GLY A 54 23.86 -21.51 -44.43
C GLY A 54 24.82 -22.67 -44.20
N SER A 55 24.84 -23.25 -42.99
CA SER A 55 25.70 -24.40 -42.66
C SER A 55 25.35 -25.63 -43.49
N ILE A 56 24.05 -25.88 -43.73
CA ILE A 56 23.56 -26.93 -44.62
C ILE A 56 23.98 -26.67 -46.06
N ASN A 57 23.78 -25.45 -46.55
CA ASN A 57 24.06 -25.09 -47.95
C ASN A 57 25.56 -25.20 -48.29
N TYR A 58 26.44 -24.82 -47.37
CA TYR A 58 27.89 -24.81 -47.59
C TYR A 58 28.62 -26.00 -46.94
N ALA A 59 27.90 -26.98 -46.38
CA ALA A 59 28.45 -28.11 -45.62
C ALA A 59 29.49 -27.70 -44.55
N LEU A 60 29.28 -26.54 -43.91
CA LEU A 60 30.24 -25.96 -42.97
C LEU A 60 30.10 -26.57 -41.57
N SER A 61 30.96 -27.55 -41.24
CA SER A 61 30.95 -28.26 -39.94
C SER A 61 30.99 -27.32 -38.73
N LEU A 62 31.79 -26.25 -38.78
CA LEU A 62 31.89 -25.28 -37.68
C LEU A 62 30.59 -24.50 -37.46
N GLY A 63 29.84 -24.23 -38.54
CA GLY A 63 28.55 -23.55 -38.49
C GLY A 63 27.50 -24.37 -37.75
N PHE A 64 27.49 -25.70 -37.94
CA PHE A 64 26.63 -26.61 -37.16
C PHE A 64 26.95 -26.58 -35.67
N VAL A 65 28.24 -26.68 -35.31
CA VAL A 65 28.68 -26.66 -33.90
C VAL A 65 28.20 -25.39 -33.19
N LEU A 66 28.44 -24.23 -33.79
CA LEU A 66 28.03 -22.95 -33.21
C LEU A 66 26.50 -22.82 -33.12
N THR A 67 25.78 -23.21 -34.17
CA THR A 67 24.31 -23.13 -34.20
C THR A 67 23.67 -24.02 -33.12
N PHE A 68 24.14 -25.26 -32.98
CA PHE A 68 23.60 -26.17 -31.96
C PHE A 68 24.03 -25.79 -30.54
N LEU A 69 25.24 -25.26 -30.34
CA LEU A 69 25.67 -24.70 -29.06
C LEU A 69 24.73 -23.57 -28.63
N LEU A 70 24.52 -22.57 -29.50
CA LEU A 70 23.64 -21.44 -29.22
C LEU A 70 22.17 -21.86 -29.05
N GLY A 71 21.70 -22.82 -29.86
CA GLY A 71 20.38 -23.42 -29.72
C GLY A 71 20.19 -24.12 -28.37
N SER A 72 21.18 -24.90 -27.93
CA SER A 72 21.15 -25.55 -26.62
C SER A 72 21.11 -24.55 -25.46
N MET A 73 21.88 -23.45 -25.55
CA MET A 73 21.84 -22.37 -24.56
C MET A 73 20.45 -21.72 -24.48
N ALA A 74 19.78 -21.55 -25.62
CA ALA A 74 18.41 -21.03 -25.64
C ALA A 74 17.41 -21.99 -24.98
N ILE A 75 17.52 -23.30 -25.25
CA ILE A 75 16.68 -24.32 -24.58
C ILE A 75 16.91 -24.31 -23.07
N VAL A 76 18.16 -24.27 -22.62
CA VAL A 76 18.50 -24.16 -21.19
C VAL A 76 17.97 -22.86 -20.60
N SER A 77 17.99 -21.76 -21.36
CA SER A 77 17.43 -20.47 -20.94
C SER A 77 15.93 -20.55 -20.61
N ILE A 78 15.15 -21.35 -21.35
CA ILE A 78 13.72 -21.61 -21.05
C ILE A 78 13.58 -22.23 -19.66
N LEU A 79 14.36 -23.27 -19.37
CA LEU A 79 14.31 -23.97 -18.08
C LEU A 79 14.69 -23.05 -16.93
N HIS A 80 15.73 -22.22 -17.09
CA HIS A 80 16.10 -21.24 -16.07
C HIS A 80 15.02 -20.18 -15.88
N ALA A 81 14.45 -19.62 -16.95
CA ALA A 81 13.38 -18.62 -16.85
C ALA A 81 12.16 -19.16 -16.09
N PHE A 82 11.75 -20.39 -16.38
CA PHE A 82 10.65 -21.05 -15.68
C PHE A 82 10.97 -21.35 -14.22
N ARG A 83 12.13 -21.99 -13.96
CA ARG A 83 12.57 -22.33 -12.59
C ARG A 83 12.80 -21.09 -11.73
N ASN A 84 13.10 -19.95 -12.35
CA ASN A 84 13.32 -18.71 -11.64
C ASN A 84 12.04 -18.18 -10.95
N LEU A 85 10.86 -18.46 -11.51
CA LEU A 85 9.57 -18.12 -10.88
C LEU A 85 8.90 -19.29 -10.14
N SER A 86 9.09 -20.53 -10.63
CA SER A 86 8.41 -21.72 -10.08
C SER A 86 8.70 -21.91 -8.59
N GLY A 87 7.66 -22.02 -7.77
CA GLY A 87 7.76 -22.24 -6.32
C GLY A 87 8.08 -20.99 -5.50
N LEU A 88 8.19 -19.81 -6.13
CA LEU A 88 8.31 -18.54 -5.39
C LEU A 88 6.98 -18.24 -4.68
N GLU A 89 7.07 -17.70 -3.47
CA GLU A 89 5.91 -17.31 -2.67
C GLU A 89 5.83 -15.79 -2.61
N VAL A 90 4.68 -15.25 -2.99
CA VAL A 90 4.45 -13.81 -3.05
C VAL A 90 3.52 -13.43 -1.91
N ASP A 91 4.08 -12.70 -0.95
CA ASP A 91 3.33 -12.12 0.15
C ASP A 91 3.17 -10.61 -0.07
N VAL A 92 2.00 -10.11 0.31
CA VAL A 92 1.65 -8.70 0.21
C VAL A 92 1.20 -8.26 1.59
N VAL A 93 1.96 -7.34 2.18
CA VAL A 93 1.60 -6.75 3.47
C VAL A 93 0.43 -5.80 3.23
N PRO A 94 -0.60 -5.77 4.12
CA PRO A 94 -1.62 -4.72 4.09
C PRO A 94 -0.98 -3.35 3.96
N GLY A 95 -1.52 -2.52 3.06
CA GLY A 95 -0.91 -1.23 2.78
C GLY A 95 -1.09 -0.28 3.95
N ALA A 96 -0.12 0.63 4.13
CA ALA A 96 -0.23 1.67 5.14
C ALA A 96 -1.48 2.54 4.90
N ARG A 97 -2.13 2.96 6.01
CA ARG A 97 -3.26 3.90 5.99
C ARG A 97 -2.83 5.19 5.26
N ALA A 98 -3.70 5.73 4.41
CA ALA A 98 -3.44 6.92 3.60
C ALA A 98 -4.70 7.79 3.48
N PHE A 99 -4.58 9.07 3.12
CA PHE A 99 -5.74 9.91 2.82
C PHE A 99 -6.07 9.89 1.32
N ALA A 100 -7.34 10.12 0.99
CA ALA A 100 -7.75 10.27 -0.40
C ALA A 100 -7.02 11.46 -1.06
N GLY A 101 -6.45 11.21 -2.23
CA GLY A 101 -5.53 12.12 -2.92
C GLY A 101 -4.04 11.81 -2.70
N GLU A 102 -3.69 10.93 -1.76
CA GLU A 102 -2.31 10.51 -1.50
C GLU A 102 -1.94 9.21 -2.27
N THR A 103 -0.82 8.59 -1.90
CA THR A 103 -0.35 7.33 -2.49
C THR A 103 -0.21 6.28 -1.40
N ALA A 104 -1.00 5.22 -1.50
CA ALA A 104 -0.88 4.05 -0.63
C ALA A 104 0.36 3.24 -1.00
N ARG A 105 1.02 2.67 0.02
CA ARG A 105 2.24 1.87 -0.15
C ARG A 105 1.95 0.44 0.30
N PHE A 106 2.20 -0.52 -0.59
CA PHE A 106 2.13 -1.95 -0.28
C PHE A 106 3.53 -2.54 -0.36
N GLU A 107 3.95 -3.22 0.70
CA GLU A 107 5.19 -3.97 0.69
C GLU A 107 4.95 -5.37 0.15
N ILE A 108 5.70 -5.72 -0.89
CA ILE A 108 5.63 -7.03 -1.52
C ILE A 108 6.90 -7.78 -1.16
N THR A 109 6.72 -8.94 -0.55
CA THR A 109 7.81 -9.83 -0.16
C THR A 109 7.78 -11.06 -1.07
N LEU A 110 8.90 -11.30 -1.76
CA LEU A 110 9.12 -12.46 -2.61
C LEU A 110 9.95 -13.48 -1.84
N HIS A 111 9.30 -14.44 -1.21
CA HIS A 111 9.96 -15.49 -0.45
C HIS A 111 10.43 -16.62 -1.38
N ASN A 112 11.73 -16.92 -1.34
CA ASN A 112 12.32 -18.04 -2.05
C ASN A 112 12.59 -19.21 -1.09
N PRO A 113 11.72 -20.23 -1.04
CA PRO A 113 11.92 -21.37 -0.14
C PRO A 113 13.01 -22.34 -0.62
N HIS A 114 13.59 -22.13 -1.81
CA HIS A 114 14.52 -23.07 -2.44
C HIS A 114 15.99 -22.72 -2.22
N ALA A 115 16.85 -23.73 -2.40
CA ALA A 115 18.31 -23.62 -2.25
C ALA A 115 19.01 -22.89 -3.41
N LEU A 116 18.29 -22.55 -4.48
CA LEU A 116 18.83 -21.80 -5.62
C LEU A 116 18.34 -20.37 -5.57
N THR A 117 19.25 -19.41 -5.77
CA THR A 117 18.92 -17.99 -5.91
C THR A 117 18.02 -17.77 -7.13
N ARG A 118 17.02 -16.90 -6.98
CA ARG A 118 16.20 -16.38 -8.08
C ARG A 118 16.73 -15.00 -8.46
N TYR A 119 17.01 -14.78 -9.73
CA TYR A 119 17.63 -13.55 -10.21
C TYR A 119 16.65 -12.70 -11.02
N ALA A 120 16.75 -11.39 -10.91
CA ALA A 120 15.97 -10.43 -11.69
C ALA A 120 14.47 -10.78 -11.72
N VAL A 121 13.89 -11.04 -10.56
CA VAL A 121 12.44 -11.22 -10.40
C VAL A 121 11.81 -9.84 -10.35
N GLY A 122 11.03 -9.54 -11.38
CA GLY A 122 10.37 -8.26 -11.58
C GLY A 122 8.93 -8.28 -11.08
N ILE A 123 8.47 -7.12 -10.61
CA ILE A 123 7.07 -6.85 -10.29
C ILE A 123 6.60 -5.69 -11.15
N ALA A 124 5.58 -5.92 -11.96
CA ALA A 124 4.90 -4.91 -12.76
C ALA A 124 3.45 -4.73 -12.28
N HIS A 125 2.99 -3.48 -12.33
CA HIS A 125 1.64 -3.06 -12.02
C HIS A 125 1.24 -1.96 -13.01
N GLU A 126 -0.06 -1.79 -13.25
CA GLU A 126 -0.56 -0.82 -14.23
C GLU A 126 -0.27 0.63 -13.83
N SER A 127 -0.48 0.96 -12.56
CA SER A 127 -0.35 2.32 -12.03
C SER A 127 0.98 2.61 -11.34
N ALA A 128 1.96 1.70 -11.40
CA ALA A 128 3.23 1.84 -10.68
C ALA A 128 4.45 1.47 -11.51
N ALA A 129 5.59 2.08 -11.17
CA ALA A 129 6.86 1.74 -11.79
C ALA A 129 7.25 0.28 -11.50
N THR A 130 7.75 -0.39 -12.53
CA THR A 130 8.25 -1.76 -12.39
C THR A 130 9.55 -1.78 -11.61
N GLN A 131 9.63 -2.73 -10.69
CA GLN A 131 10.81 -3.00 -9.88
C GLN A 131 11.31 -4.41 -10.16
N ALA A 132 12.58 -4.67 -9.88
CA ALA A 132 13.14 -6.00 -9.92
C ALA A 132 14.08 -6.19 -8.74
N THR A 133 14.13 -7.41 -8.22
CA THR A 133 14.99 -7.79 -7.10
C THR A 133 15.47 -9.22 -7.29
N ASP A 134 16.59 -9.54 -6.67
CA ASP A 134 17.06 -10.91 -6.53
C ASP A 134 16.50 -11.50 -5.24
N CYS A 135 16.23 -12.80 -5.25
CA CYS A 135 15.77 -13.54 -4.07
C CYS A 135 16.80 -14.65 -3.80
N PRO A 136 17.79 -14.41 -2.91
CA PRO A 136 18.79 -15.40 -2.55
C PRO A 136 18.15 -16.71 -2.05
N ALA A 137 18.94 -17.77 -2.05
CA ALA A 137 18.51 -19.08 -1.55
C ALA A 137 17.96 -18.98 -0.12
N ARG A 138 16.74 -19.50 0.12
CA ARG A 138 16.06 -19.48 1.42
C ARG A 138 15.89 -18.09 2.04
N GLN A 139 15.85 -17.05 1.22
CA GLN A 139 15.70 -15.66 1.64
C GLN A 139 14.57 -14.98 0.86
N SER A 140 14.29 -13.73 1.22
CA SER A 140 13.23 -12.95 0.57
C SER A 140 13.78 -11.69 -0.09
N GLY A 141 13.31 -11.42 -1.31
CA GLY A 141 13.43 -10.10 -1.94
C GLY A 141 12.26 -9.21 -1.51
N ARG A 142 12.46 -7.89 -1.50
CA ARG A 142 11.41 -6.91 -1.18
C ARG A 142 11.24 -5.89 -2.29
N CYS A 143 10.01 -5.48 -2.53
CA CYS A 143 9.64 -4.45 -3.48
C CYS A 143 8.52 -3.59 -2.88
N THR A 144 8.43 -2.33 -3.27
CA THR A 144 7.40 -1.41 -2.74
C THR A 144 6.48 -0.96 -3.86
N LEU A 145 5.22 -1.38 -3.82
CA LEU A 145 4.20 -0.91 -4.74
C LEU A 145 3.59 0.39 -4.24
N ARG A 146 3.52 1.39 -5.12
CA ARG A 146 2.88 2.68 -4.86
C ARG A 146 1.62 2.80 -5.70
N VAL A 147 0.46 2.89 -5.06
CA VAL A 147 -0.85 2.96 -5.72
C VAL A 147 -1.54 4.28 -5.35
N PRO A 148 -1.96 5.10 -6.33
CA PRO A 148 -2.70 6.32 -6.07
C PRO A 148 -4.02 6.03 -5.33
N ALA A 149 -4.25 6.68 -4.20
CA ALA A 149 -5.43 6.52 -3.37
C ALA A 149 -6.48 7.57 -3.76
N LEU A 150 -7.19 7.35 -4.87
CA LEU A 150 -8.09 8.37 -5.45
C LEU A 150 -9.39 8.59 -4.67
N ARG A 151 -9.89 7.56 -3.99
CA ARG A 151 -11.15 7.57 -3.24
C ARG A 151 -10.95 6.91 -1.88
N ARG A 152 -11.75 7.32 -0.90
CA ARG A 152 -11.76 6.70 0.44
C ARG A 152 -12.29 5.26 0.38
N GLY A 153 -12.03 4.51 1.45
CA GLY A 153 -12.49 3.14 1.63
C GLY A 153 -11.36 2.13 1.49
N ARG A 154 -11.71 0.89 1.12
CA ARG A 154 -10.73 -0.18 0.93
C ARG A 154 -10.06 -0.07 -0.43
N LEU A 155 -8.77 0.24 -0.45
CA LEU A 155 -7.96 0.23 -1.65
C LEU A 155 -7.21 -1.10 -1.74
N HIS A 156 -7.51 -1.89 -2.77
CA HIS A 156 -6.75 -3.09 -3.08
C HIS A 156 -5.53 -2.75 -3.96
N PRO A 157 -4.40 -3.47 -3.84
CA PRO A 157 -3.24 -3.29 -4.70
C PRO A 157 -3.51 -3.71 -6.14
N GLY A 158 -4.62 -4.39 -6.42
CA GLY A 158 -4.99 -4.89 -7.73
C GLY A 158 -4.11 -6.05 -8.20
N ARG A 159 -4.12 -6.26 -9.52
CA ARG A 159 -3.40 -7.36 -10.16
C ARG A 159 -1.94 -7.01 -10.38
N LEU A 160 -1.07 -7.80 -9.78
CA LEU A 160 0.38 -7.73 -9.92
C LEU A 160 0.86 -8.76 -10.95
N THR A 161 1.84 -8.38 -11.76
CA THR A 161 2.54 -9.29 -12.66
C THR A 161 3.93 -9.54 -12.12
N VAL A 162 4.19 -10.75 -11.64
CA VAL A 162 5.54 -11.20 -11.27
C VAL A 162 6.17 -11.82 -12.50
N PHE A 163 7.33 -11.33 -12.93
CA PHE A 163 7.95 -11.75 -14.18
C PHE A 163 9.47 -11.89 -14.08
N THR A 164 10.07 -12.52 -15.08
CA THR A 164 11.52 -12.54 -15.24
C THR A 164 11.90 -12.66 -16.72
N ARG A 165 13.09 -12.16 -17.04
CA ARG A 165 13.77 -12.34 -18.34
C ARG A 165 15.13 -13.03 -18.19
N TYR A 166 15.45 -13.48 -16.98
CA TYR A 166 16.66 -14.21 -16.70
C TYR A 166 16.66 -15.56 -17.43
N PRO A 167 17.81 -16.07 -17.91
CA PRO A 167 19.14 -15.46 -17.86
C PRO A 167 19.49 -14.55 -19.05
N LEU A 168 19.13 -14.95 -20.27
CA LEU A 168 19.65 -14.33 -21.50
C LEU A 168 18.72 -13.26 -22.10
N GLY A 169 17.54 -13.03 -21.51
CA GLY A 169 16.55 -12.11 -22.08
C GLY A 169 15.80 -12.65 -23.31
N LEU A 170 16.04 -13.91 -23.70
CA LEU A 170 15.39 -14.55 -24.84
C LEU A 170 13.92 -14.88 -24.58
N PHE A 171 13.57 -15.17 -23.32
CA PHE A 171 12.21 -15.53 -22.91
C PHE A 171 11.70 -14.58 -21.83
N TYR A 172 10.39 -14.34 -21.85
CA TYR A 172 9.66 -13.63 -20.82
C TYR A 172 8.78 -14.63 -20.11
N ALA A 173 9.11 -14.93 -18.86
CA ALA A 173 8.27 -15.75 -17.99
C ALA A 173 7.51 -14.84 -17.02
N TRP A 174 6.21 -15.10 -16.81
CA TRP A 174 5.42 -14.30 -15.87
C TRP A 174 4.27 -15.09 -15.23
N ALA A 175 3.80 -14.58 -14.11
CA ALA A 175 2.64 -15.05 -13.38
C ALA A 175 1.83 -13.85 -12.86
N TYR A 176 0.52 -14.02 -12.77
CA TYR A 176 -0.37 -13.02 -12.18
C TYR A 176 -0.66 -13.36 -10.71
N VAL A 177 -0.67 -12.32 -9.89
CA VAL A 177 -0.92 -12.39 -8.45
C VAL A 177 -1.93 -11.30 -8.10
N GLU A 178 -3.04 -11.67 -7.47
CA GLU A 178 -4.02 -10.73 -6.95
C GLU A 178 -4.30 -11.08 -5.48
N ALA A 179 -3.67 -10.32 -4.59
CA ALA A 179 -3.73 -10.58 -3.16
C ALA A 179 -4.99 -9.96 -2.53
N ASP A 180 -5.67 -10.72 -1.68
CA ASP A 180 -6.77 -10.23 -0.85
C ASP A 180 -6.23 -9.45 0.36
N ARG A 181 -5.67 -8.29 0.03
CA ARG A 181 -5.08 -7.32 0.95
C ARG A 181 -5.56 -5.95 0.53
N PHE A 182 -5.73 -5.06 1.49
CA PHE A 182 -6.17 -3.69 1.24
C PHE A 182 -5.45 -2.72 2.17
N ALA A 183 -5.39 -1.47 1.75
CA ALA A 183 -5.12 -0.33 2.59
C ALA A 183 -6.45 0.38 2.90
N ILE A 184 -6.58 0.92 4.10
CA ILE A 184 -7.68 1.84 4.41
C ILE A 184 -7.29 3.23 3.95
N VAL A 185 -8.11 3.80 3.06
CA VAL A 185 -7.97 5.18 2.59
C VAL A 185 -8.99 6.04 3.31
N TYR A 186 -8.52 6.99 4.10
CA TYR A 186 -9.35 7.95 4.81
C TYR A 186 -9.92 9.03 3.88
N PRO A 187 -11.08 9.62 4.21
CA PRO A 187 -11.58 10.78 3.47
C PRO A 187 -10.55 11.90 3.51
N ARG A 188 -10.38 12.62 2.40
CA ARG A 188 -9.49 13.78 2.35
C ARG A 188 -10.02 14.86 3.32
N PRO A 189 -9.25 15.32 4.31
CA PRO A 189 -9.71 16.37 5.21
C PRO A 189 -10.02 17.65 4.42
N GLU A 190 -11.08 18.35 4.82
CA GLU A 190 -11.41 19.65 4.23
C GLU A 190 -10.25 20.65 4.40
N SER A 191 -9.96 21.42 3.36
CA SER A 191 -8.88 22.43 3.39
C SER A 191 -9.32 23.74 4.04
N THR A 192 -10.62 24.06 3.96
CA THR A 192 -11.20 25.28 4.52
C THR A 192 -11.39 25.12 6.02
N LEU A 193 -11.00 26.14 6.79
CA LEU A 193 -11.22 26.18 8.24
C LEU A 193 -12.72 26.27 8.54
N SER A 194 -13.32 25.15 8.90
CA SER A 194 -14.66 25.08 9.46
C SER A 194 -14.52 24.77 10.94
N PRO A 195 -14.83 25.69 11.87
CA PRO A 195 -14.68 25.42 13.29
C PRO A 195 -15.57 24.24 13.68
N ILE A 196 -15.08 23.43 14.62
CA ILE A 196 -15.89 22.41 15.28
C ILE A 196 -17.10 23.13 15.91
N PRO A 197 -18.34 22.70 15.65
CA PRO A 197 -19.51 23.32 16.24
C PRO A 197 -19.42 23.20 17.76
N VAL A 198 -19.28 24.34 18.42
CA VAL A 198 -19.29 24.46 19.87
C VAL A 198 -20.75 24.52 20.30
N GLY A 199 -21.31 23.37 20.70
CA GLY A 199 -22.65 23.32 21.27
C GLY A 199 -23.52 22.24 20.66
N ALA A 200 -23.35 21.01 21.12
CA ALA A 200 -24.39 19.99 21.06
C ALA A 200 -24.29 19.03 22.25
N SER A 201 -24.00 19.58 23.42
CA SER A 201 -24.44 18.95 24.67
C SER A 201 -25.84 19.47 24.91
N ALA A 202 -26.84 18.61 24.75
CA ALA A 202 -28.12 18.79 25.41
C ALA A 202 -27.89 18.60 26.91
N ASP A 203 -27.26 19.60 27.54
CA ASP A 203 -27.39 19.99 28.94
C ASP A 203 -26.34 21.06 29.27
N GLY A 204 -26.86 22.23 29.66
CA GLY A 204 -26.25 23.30 30.44
C GLY A 204 -24.72 23.49 30.47
N ALA A 205 -24.30 24.60 29.85
CA ALA A 205 -23.25 25.51 30.31
C ALA A 205 -21.77 25.04 30.33
N ARG A 206 -20.99 25.50 29.34
CA ARG A 206 -20.02 26.60 29.53
C ARG A 206 -19.39 27.00 28.21
N ALA A 207 -19.24 28.32 28.04
CA ALA A 207 -18.71 28.99 26.87
C ALA A 207 -17.29 28.54 26.52
N LEU A 208 -17.03 28.26 25.25
CA LEU A 208 -15.68 28.24 24.69
C LEU A 208 -15.22 29.70 24.58
N ARG A 209 -14.52 30.19 25.59
CA ARG A 209 -13.64 31.33 25.39
C ARG A 209 -12.39 30.83 24.67
N SER A 210 -12.00 31.59 23.66
CA SER A 210 -10.65 31.71 23.08
C SER A 210 -9.61 30.74 23.63
N ALA A 211 -9.05 29.90 22.75
CA ALA A 211 -7.73 29.30 22.95
C ALA A 211 -6.72 30.41 23.29
N GLY A 212 -6.45 30.60 24.58
CA GLY A 212 -5.66 31.69 25.08
C GLY A 212 -5.91 31.88 26.57
N GLN A 213 -5.12 31.17 27.37
CA GLN A 213 -5.01 31.34 28.83
C GLN A 213 -6.27 30.91 29.60
N ASP A 214 -6.42 29.60 29.81
CA ASP A 214 -7.13 29.13 31.01
C ASP A 214 -6.09 28.75 32.06
N ASP A 215 -6.31 29.24 33.28
CA ASP A 215 -5.32 29.52 34.30
C ASP A 215 -4.35 28.37 34.59
N PHE A 216 -3.05 28.66 34.54
CA PHE A 216 -2.00 27.75 34.98
C PHE A 216 -2.28 27.29 36.41
N ALA A 217 -2.61 26.00 36.57
CA ALA A 217 -2.95 25.38 37.85
C ALA A 217 -1.71 25.09 38.70
N GLY A 218 -0.57 24.87 38.04
CA GLY A 218 0.68 24.52 38.71
C GLY A 218 1.57 23.62 37.87
N LEU A 219 2.63 23.13 38.52
CA LEU A 219 3.57 22.16 37.98
C LEU A 219 3.41 20.86 38.76
N ARG A 220 3.30 19.74 38.04
CA ARG A 220 3.38 18.41 38.65
C ARG A 220 4.65 17.66 38.19
N PRO A 221 5.17 16.71 38.98
CA PRO A 221 6.18 15.77 38.51
C PRO A 221 5.72 15.06 37.24
N TRP A 222 6.61 15.00 36.24
CA TRP A 222 6.38 14.29 34.99
C TRP A 222 6.31 12.78 35.24
N HIS A 223 5.33 12.13 34.64
CA HIS A 223 5.19 10.68 34.64
C HIS A 223 5.32 10.13 33.22
N VAL A 224 5.78 8.88 33.13
CA VAL A 224 5.83 8.13 31.87
C VAL A 224 4.41 8.01 31.31
N GLY A 225 4.15 8.65 30.17
CA GLY A 225 2.82 8.79 29.55
C GLY A 225 2.40 10.24 29.30
N ASP A 226 3.04 11.22 29.95
CA ASP A 226 2.79 12.64 29.70
C ASP A 226 3.40 13.10 28.38
N SER A 227 2.62 13.84 27.58
CA SER A 227 3.08 14.40 26.30
C SER A 227 4.35 15.25 26.46
N PRO A 228 5.41 15.02 25.65
CA PRO A 228 6.65 15.80 25.71
C PRO A 228 6.45 17.30 25.47
N GLN A 229 5.40 17.67 24.73
CA GLN A 229 5.08 19.07 24.43
C GLN A 229 4.60 19.85 25.66
N ARG A 230 4.18 19.15 26.73
CA ARG A 230 3.67 19.76 27.98
C ARG A 230 4.74 19.92 29.06
N ILE A 231 5.99 19.54 28.77
CA ILE A 231 7.12 19.72 29.68
C ILE A 231 7.40 21.21 29.89
N ALA A 232 7.49 21.62 31.15
CA ALA A 232 7.90 22.95 31.54
C ALA A 232 9.43 23.09 31.41
N TRP A 233 9.93 23.23 30.18
CA TRP A 233 11.36 23.35 29.89
C TRP A 233 12.07 24.46 30.68
N LYS A 234 11.35 25.54 31.04
CA LYS A 234 11.88 26.60 31.91
C LYS A 234 12.16 26.12 33.35
N ALA A 235 11.39 25.18 33.87
CA ALA A 235 11.63 24.60 35.19
C ALA A 235 12.74 23.54 35.15
N VAL A 236 12.80 22.76 34.06
CA VAL A 236 13.90 21.83 33.78
C VAL A 236 15.25 22.57 33.70
N ALA A 237 15.29 23.69 32.98
CA ALA A 237 16.49 24.53 32.87
C ALA A 237 16.93 25.16 34.21
N ARG A 238 16.04 25.22 35.21
CA ARG A 238 16.33 25.71 36.57
C ARG A 238 16.67 24.59 37.55
N GLY A 239 16.85 23.35 37.09
CA GLY A 239 17.21 22.20 37.93
C GLY A 239 16.05 21.66 38.78
N GLN A 240 14.80 22.03 38.50
CA GLN A 240 13.63 21.65 39.31
C GLN A 240 13.02 20.29 38.92
N GLY A 241 13.75 19.47 38.15
CA GLY A 241 13.28 18.20 37.62
C GLY A 241 12.33 18.34 36.41
N LEU A 242 11.93 17.20 35.85
CA LEU A 242 10.93 17.14 34.78
C LEU A 242 9.55 17.42 35.38
N LEU A 243 9.02 18.60 35.05
CA LEU A 243 7.71 19.05 35.51
C LEU A 243 6.78 19.25 34.31
N THR A 244 5.54 18.78 34.42
CA THR A 244 4.48 18.96 33.43
C THR A 244 3.58 20.13 33.85
N LYS A 245 3.26 21.03 32.90
CA LYS A 245 2.32 22.14 33.12
C LYS A 245 0.90 21.60 33.33
N GLN A 246 0.24 21.94 34.44
CA GLN A 246 -1.18 21.70 34.67
C GLN A 246 -1.98 22.99 34.45
N PHE A 247 -3.18 22.89 33.88
CA PHE A 247 -4.10 24.01 33.62
C PHE A 247 -5.46 23.71 34.27
N VAL A 248 -6.09 24.69 34.91
CA VAL A 248 -7.42 24.56 35.53
C VAL A 248 -8.46 24.75 34.42
N GLY A 249 -9.20 23.68 34.12
CA GLY A 249 -10.09 23.61 32.95
C GLY A 249 -10.29 22.19 32.40
N ASP A 250 -9.65 21.19 33.02
CA ASP A 250 -9.73 19.77 32.66
C ASP A 250 -11.09 19.10 32.99
N SER A 251 -12.17 19.88 33.01
CA SER A 251 -13.50 19.34 32.75
C SER A 251 -13.54 19.03 31.26
N GLY A 252 -12.90 17.93 30.85
CA GLY A 252 -12.64 17.59 29.46
C GLY A 252 -13.88 17.83 28.61
N THR A 253 -13.86 18.90 27.81
CA THR A 253 -14.96 19.26 26.92
C THR A 253 -15.12 18.11 25.94
N GLN A 254 -16.08 17.24 26.20
CA GLN A 254 -16.39 16.11 25.33
C GLN A 254 -17.03 16.67 24.07
N VAL A 255 -16.32 16.53 22.96
CA VAL A 255 -16.80 17.01 21.66
C VAL A 255 -17.51 15.86 20.94
N TRP A 256 -18.77 16.04 20.61
CA TRP A 256 -19.48 15.12 19.72
C TRP A 256 -19.37 15.60 18.28
N LEU A 257 -18.73 14.78 17.44
CA LEU A 257 -18.67 14.97 15.99
C LEU A 257 -19.85 14.23 15.39
N ASP A 258 -20.92 14.97 15.05
CA ASP A 258 -22.20 14.38 14.69
C ASP A 258 -22.54 14.62 13.20
N TRP A 259 -22.86 13.54 12.50
CA TRP A 259 -23.29 13.56 11.10
C TRP A 259 -24.54 14.41 10.87
N ASP A 260 -25.51 14.33 11.76
CA ASP A 260 -26.83 14.96 11.58
C ASP A 260 -26.80 16.47 11.85
N GLN A 261 -25.75 16.96 12.51
CA GLN A 261 -25.53 18.39 12.75
C GLN A 261 -24.90 19.11 11.55
N LEU A 262 -24.43 18.37 10.53
CA LEU A 262 -23.87 18.95 9.32
C LEU A 262 -25.01 19.43 8.39
N PRO A 263 -24.85 20.60 7.75
CA PRO A 263 -25.85 21.12 6.83
C PRO A 263 -26.35 20.10 5.79
N GLY A 264 -27.67 20.05 5.61
CA GLY A 264 -28.37 19.28 4.57
C GLY A 264 -27.84 19.49 3.15
N SER A 265 -27.31 20.69 2.88
CA SER A 265 -26.77 21.10 1.58
C SER A 265 -25.41 20.47 1.23
N LEU A 266 -24.70 19.91 2.21
CA LEU A 266 -23.44 19.19 1.97
C LEU A 266 -23.74 17.76 1.55
N GLY A 267 -23.24 17.36 0.38
CA GLY A 267 -23.21 15.95 -0.02
C GLY A 267 -22.33 15.10 0.90
N ASP A 268 -22.56 13.79 0.89
CA ASP A 268 -21.93 12.84 1.82
C ASP A 268 -20.40 12.94 1.87
N GLU A 269 -19.73 13.05 0.72
CA GLU A 269 -18.27 13.22 0.66
C GLU A 269 -17.78 14.45 1.43
N ALA A 270 -18.48 15.57 1.28
CA ALA A 270 -18.09 16.83 1.93
C ALA A 270 -18.31 16.75 3.45
N ARG A 271 -19.38 16.07 3.89
CA ARG A 271 -19.61 15.78 5.32
C ARG A 271 -18.48 14.94 5.91
N LEU A 272 -18.07 13.88 5.22
CA LEU A 272 -16.98 13.00 5.66
C LEU A 272 -15.63 13.73 5.68
N SER A 273 -15.35 14.55 4.67
CA SER A 273 -14.15 15.40 4.64
C SER A 273 -14.09 16.37 5.82
N ARG A 274 -15.23 16.95 6.20
CA ARG A 274 -15.34 17.84 7.36
C ARG A 274 -15.19 17.10 8.69
N LEU A 275 -15.85 15.95 8.84
CA LEU A 275 -15.69 15.10 10.02
C LEU A 275 -14.25 14.60 10.17
N ALA A 276 -13.61 14.19 9.08
CA ALA A 276 -12.20 13.77 9.09
C ALA A 276 -11.28 14.92 9.54
N ARG A 277 -11.55 16.15 9.09
CA ARG A 277 -10.85 17.34 9.54
C ARG A 277 -11.02 17.56 11.05
N TRP A 278 -12.26 17.50 11.56
CA TRP A 278 -12.52 17.69 13.00
C TRP A 278 -11.93 16.60 13.88
N VAL A 279 -11.90 15.34 13.43
CA VAL A 279 -11.19 14.25 14.12
C VAL A 279 -9.71 14.57 14.28
N LEU A 280 -9.06 15.06 13.21
CA LEU A 280 -7.65 15.44 13.26
C LEU A 280 -7.42 16.65 14.18
N GLU A 281 -8.29 17.66 14.12
CA GLU A 281 -8.18 18.84 14.99
C GLU A 281 -8.36 18.46 16.48
N ALA A 282 -9.35 17.63 16.81
CA ALA A 282 -9.60 17.16 18.17
C ALA A 282 -8.42 16.33 18.73
N ASP A 283 -7.84 15.45 17.90
CA ASP A 283 -6.64 14.69 18.25
C ASP A 283 -5.43 15.60 18.50
N THR A 284 -5.18 16.57 17.62
CA THR A 284 -4.07 17.54 17.82
C THR A 284 -4.25 18.41 19.06
N ALA A 285 -5.48 18.71 19.45
CA ALA A 285 -5.80 19.41 20.69
C ALA A 285 -5.67 18.51 21.94
N GLY A 286 -5.61 17.18 21.75
CA GLY A 286 -5.61 16.19 22.83
C GLY A 286 -6.94 16.13 23.58
N SER A 287 -8.04 16.51 22.94
CA SER A 287 -9.38 16.52 23.52
C SER A 287 -10.08 15.17 23.34
N ALA A 288 -10.92 14.77 24.30
CA ALA A 288 -11.77 13.60 24.13
C ALA A 288 -12.93 13.93 23.18
N PHE A 289 -13.15 13.07 22.17
CA PHE A 289 -14.22 13.26 21.20
C PHE A 289 -14.94 11.95 20.87
N GLY A 290 -16.25 12.05 20.66
CA GLY A 290 -17.11 10.98 20.15
C GLY A 290 -17.47 11.22 18.69
N LEU A 291 -17.79 10.17 17.95
CA LEU A 291 -18.22 10.25 16.55
C LEU A 291 -19.59 9.58 16.39
N ARG A 292 -20.55 10.28 15.80
CA ARG A 292 -21.85 9.73 15.41
C ARG A 292 -21.97 9.76 13.89
N LEU A 293 -22.12 8.57 13.33
CA LEU A 293 -22.46 8.34 11.94
C LEU A 293 -23.77 7.56 11.87
N PRO A 294 -24.53 7.65 10.77
CA PRO A 294 -25.69 6.80 10.57
C PRO A 294 -25.29 5.31 10.70
N GLY A 295 -25.88 4.63 11.68
CA GLY A 295 -25.61 3.22 11.97
C GLY A 295 -24.37 2.92 12.81
N LEU A 296 -23.59 3.93 13.24
CA LEU A 296 -22.40 3.74 14.09
C LEU A 296 -22.21 4.89 15.06
N THR A 297 -22.04 4.58 16.35
CA THR A 297 -21.67 5.56 17.37
C THR A 297 -20.40 5.11 18.08
N LEU A 298 -19.36 5.93 18.01
CA LEU A 298 -18.14 5.79 18.79
C LEU A 298 -18.22 6.70 20.03
N PRO A 299 -18.13 6.13 21.25
CA PRO A 299 -18.19 6.92 22.47
C PRO A 299 -16.98 7.86 22.60
N PRO A 300 -17.06 8.93 23.41
CA PRO A 300 -15.95 9.84 23.60
C PRO A 300 -14.74 9.14 24.22
N ALA A 301 -13.63 9.17 23.51
CA ALA A 301 -12.32 8.76 24.02
C ALA A 301 -11.25 9.71 23.46
N ALA A 302 -10.00 9.52 23.89
CA ALA A 302 -8.87 10.34 23.45
C ALA A 302 -7.70 9.46 23.01
N GLY A 303 -6.80 10.05 22.22
CA GLY A 303 -5.56 9.43 21.77
C GLY A 303 -5.65 8.73 20.41
N GLU A 304 -4.52 8.16 20.00
CA GLU A 304 -4.30 7.66 18.65
C GLU A 304 -5.30 6.57 18.24
N THR A 305 -5.64 5.65 19.14
CA THR A 305 -6.62 4.59 18.87
C THR A 305 -8.00 5.15 18.52
N GLN A 306 -8.43 6.21 19.21
CA GLN A 306 -9.71 6.86 18.92
C GLN A 306 -9.69 7.55 17.56
N ARG A 307 -8.59 8.26 17.26
CA ARG A 307 -8.37 8.89 15.94
C ARG A 307 -8.45 7.86 14.82
N GLU A 308 -7.75 6.73 14.95
CA GLU A 308 -7.75 5.69 13.93
C GLU A 308 -9.13 5.06 13.75
N ALA A 309 -9.82 4.72 14.85
CA ALA A 309 -11.16 4.15 14.80
C ALA A 309 -12.16 5.10 14.13
N ALA A 310 -12.11 6.39 14.45
CA ALA A 310 -12.95 7.42 13.85
C ALA A 310 -12.67 7.61 12.35
N LEU A 311 -11.39 7.71 11.94
CA LEU A 311 -11.04 7.85 10.53
C LEU A 311 -11.38 6.59 9.71
N GLU A 312 -11.23 5.41 10.30
CA GLU A 312 -11.62 4.14 9.67
C GLU A 312 -13.14 4.03 9.49
N ALA A 313 -13.91 4.42 10.50
CA ALA A 313 -15.36 4.52 10.40
C ALA A 313 -15.80 5.46 9.27
N LEU A 314 -15.17 6.62 9.15
CA LEU A 314 -15.44 7.58 8.06
C LEU A 314 -15.02 7.03 6.69
N ALA A 315 -13.92 6.27 6.62
CA ALA A 315 -13.47 5.64 5.39
C ALA A 315 -14.46 4.59 4.87
N LEU A 316 -15.03 3.80 5.79
CA LEU A 316 -15.92 2.67 5.47
C LEU A 316 -17.40 3.07 5.38
N TYR A 317 -17.74 4.32 5.68
CA TYR A 317 -19.11 4.82 5.60
C TYR A 317 -19.64 4.81 4.17
N GLY A 318 -20.79 4.16 3.96
CA GLY A 318 -21.45 4.05 2.66
C GLY A 318 -20.77 3.11 1.65
N SER A 319 -19.58 2.58 1.97
CA SER A 319 -18.96 1.51 1.20
C SER A 319 -19.52 0.17 1.68
N HIS A 320 -20.65 -0.26 1.12
CA HIS A 320 -21.01 -1.67 1.16
C HIS A 320 -19.99 -2.47 0.34
N ALA A 321 -19.65 -3.64 0.88
CA ALA A 321 -18.57 -4.54 0.47
C ALA A 321 -18.45 -4.79 -1.05
#